data_AF-A0A373D7Y9-F1
#
_entry.id   AF-A0A373D7Y9-F1
#
_cell.length_a   1.000
_cell.length_b   1.000
_cell.length_c   1.000
_cell.angle_alpha   90.00
_cell.angle_beta   90.00
_cell.angle_gamma   90.00
#
_symmetry.space_group_name_H-M   'P 1'
#
loop_
_entity.id
_entity.type
_entity.pdbx_description
1 polymer ?
#
loop_
_entity_poly.entity_id
_entity_poly.type
_entity_poly.pdbx_seq_one_letter_code
_entity_poly.pdbx_strand_id
1 'polypeptide(L)'
;MLHPSYTDLIEAVNSDVEPGEQPVVQSRYSIVIAASKRARQLIAGDEPLVAGAAGKKPLSTAVQELYEQKVKILTEDEEPEIETDFEVKDRTPEEIKKEEEYAEE
;
A
#
# COMPACT_ATOMS: atom_id res chain seq x y z
N MET A 1 3.65 -16.97 9.05
CA MET A 1 2.98 -15.85 8.36
C MET A 1 1.73 -16.40 7.72
N LEU A 2 0.63 -15.64 7.74
CA LEU A 2 -0.54 -15.98 6.95
C LEU A 2 -0.19 -15.73 5.47
N HIS A 3 -0.53 -16.67 4.60
CA HIS A 3 -0.35 -16.55 3.15
C HIS A 3 -1.70 -16.81 2.47
N PRO A 4 -2.67 -15.89 2.65
CA PRO A 4 -3.96 -16.02 2.01
C PRO A 4 -3.78 -16.06 0.49
N SER A 5 -4.63 -16.82 -0.18
CA SER A 5 -4.69 -16.81 -1.63
C SER A 5 -5.23 -15.46 -2.12
N TYR A 6 -5.01 -15.13 -3.40
CA TYR A 6 -5.60 -13.93 -3.98
C TYR A 6 -7.13 -13.96 -3.94
N THR A 7 -7.73 -15.15 -4.05
CA THR A 7 -9.18 -15.32 -3.94
C THR A 7 -9.63 -14.98 -2.51
N ASP A 8 -8.92 -15.49 -1.50
CA ASP A 8 -9.24 -15.24 -0.10
C ASP A 8 -9.21 -13.74 0.23
N LEU A 9 -8.24 -13.01 -0.34
CA LEU A 9 -8.13 -11.55 -0.16
C LEU A 9 -9.27 -10.80 -0.86
N ILE A 10 -9.64 -11.21 -2.08
CA ILE A 10 -10.76 -10.59 -2.81
C ILE A 10 -12.08 -10.82 -2.07
N GLU A 11 -12.29 -12.02 -1.55
CA GLU A 11 -13.49 -12.36 -0.76
C GLU A 11 -13.54 -11.57 0.55
N ALA A 12 -12.44 -11.52 1.30
CA ALA A 12 -12.35 -10.78 2.57
C ALA A 12 -12.57 -9.27 2.38
N VAL A 13 -12.04 -8.67 1.31
CA VAL A 13 -12.23 -7.24 1.05
C VAL A 13 -13.68 -6.93 0.65
N ASN A 14 -14.33 -7.82 -0.09
CA ASN A 14 -15.70 -7.62 -0.56
C ASN A 14 -16.77 -8.15 0.40
N SER A 15 -16.42 -8.71 1.57
CA SER A 15 -17.40 -9.37 2.44
C SER A 15 -18.43 -8.42 3.05
N ASP A 16 -18.13 -7.12 3.10
CA ASP A 16 -19.03 -6.08 3.60
C ASP A 16 -19.95 -5.49 2.52
N VAL A 17 -19.81 -5.92 1.26
CA VAL A 17 -20.58 -5.39 0.12
C VAL A 17 -21.97 -6.04 0.06
N GLU A 18 -23.03 -5.23 -0.03
CA GLU A 18 -24.39 -5.76 -0.07
C GLU A 18 -24.68 -6.52 -1.38
N PRO A 19 -25.50 -7.58 -1.35
CA PRO A 19 -25.88 -8.30 -2.56
C PRO A 19 -26.57 -7.39 -3.57
N GLY A 20 -25.91 -7.13 -4.70
CA GLY A 20 -26.41 -6.25 -5.77
C GLY A 20 -25.61 -4.95 -5.92
N GLU A 21 -24.76 -4.61 -4.95
CA GLU A 21 -23.80 -3.51 -5.07
C GLU A 21 -22.54 -3.91 -5.84
N GLN A 22 -21.82 -2.90 -6.34
CA GLN A 22 -20.56 -3.13 -7.04
C GLN A 22 -19.48 -3.55 -6.05
N PRO A 23 -18.71 -4.61 -6.34
CA PRO A 23 -17.62 -5.04 -5.48
C PRO A 23 -16.51 -3.99 -5.46
N VAL A 24 -15.93 -3.77 -4.28
CA VAL A 24 -14.79 -2.86 -4.05
C VAL A 24 -13.59 -3.25 -4.90
N VAL A 25 -13.33 -4.56 -5.02
CA VAL A 25 -12.21 -5.07 -5.83
C VAL A 25 -12.63 -6.25 -6.70
N GLN A 26 -12.28 -6.20 -7.98
CA GLN A 26 -12.51 -7.31 -8.94
C GLN A 26 -11.21 -7.93 -9.46
N SER A 27 -10.07 -7.27 -9.27
CA SER A 27 -8.80 -7.68 -9.88
C SER A 27 -7.72 -7.97 -8.84
N ARG A 28 -6.83 -8.90 -9.17
CA ARG A 28 -5.63 -9.18 -8.37
C ARG A 28 -4.71 -7.95 -8.27
N TYR A 29 -4.68 -7.12 -9.32
CA TYR A 29 -3.84 -5.92 -9.36
C TYR A 29 -4.28 -4.90 -8.32
N SER A 30 -5.60 -4.75 -8.09
CA SER A 30 -6.14 -3.85 -7.06
C SER A 30 -5.64 -4.21 -5.66
N ILE A 31 -5.64 -5.51 -5.32
CA ILE A 31 -5.10 -6.01 -4.04
C ILE A 31 -3.60 -5.70 -3.92
N VAL A 32 -2.82 -5.93 -4.98
CA VAL A 32 -1.37 -5.68 -4.97
C VAL A 32 -1.08 -4.19 -4.77
N ILE A 33 -1.82 -3.31 -5.44
CA ILE A 33 -1.66 -1.86 -5.31
C ILE A 33 -2.02 -1.42 -3.88
N ALA A 34 -3.15 -1.86 -3.35
CA ALA A 34 -3.58 -1.53 -1.99
C ALA A 34 -2.59 -2.01 -0.93
N ALA A 35 -2.15 -3.26 -1.00
CA ALA A 35 -1.15 -3.81 -0.09
C ALA A 35 0.19 -3.06 -0.19
N SER A 36 0.58 -2.63 -1.39
CA SER A 36 1.80 -1.84 -1.62
C SER A 36 1.68 -0.42 -1.06
N LYS A 37 0.55 0.26 -1.29
CA LYS A 37 0.25 1.58 -0.71
C LYS A 37 0.31 1.51 0.82
N ARG A 38 -0.38 0.53 1.42
CA ARG A 38 -0.41 0.35 2.88
C ARG A 38 0.97 0.00 3.45
N ALA A 39 1.74 -0.85 2.77
CA ALA A 39 3.11 -1.15 3.19
C ALA A 39 4.01 0.09 3.25
N ARG A 40 3.84 1.05 2.31
CA ARG A 40 4.57 2.32 2.34
C ARG A 40 4.16 3.19 3.52
N GLN A 41 2.87 3.25 3.86
CA GLN A 41 2.39 3.95 5.05
C GLN A 41 3.05 3.39 6.33
N LEU A 42 3.09 2.06 6.47
CA LEU A 42 3.77 1.40 7.60
C LEU A 42 5.27 1.73 7.66
N ILE A 43 5.93 1.86 6.51
CA ILE A 43 7.35 2.29 6.44
C ILE A 43 7.51 3.76 6.85
N ALA A 44 6.53 4.60 6.52
CA ALA A 44 6.50 6.01 6.88
C ALA A 44 6.22 6.27 8.38
N GLY A 45 5.90 5.21 9.15
CA GLY A 45 5.72 5.28 10.59
C GLY A 45 4.27 5.07 11.06
N ASP A 46 3.33 4.77 10.15
CA ASP A 46 1.97 4.41 10.56
C ASP A 46 1.97 3.19 11.48
N GLU A 47 1.08 3.24 12.48
CA GLU A 47 0.90 2.11 13.39
C GLU A 47 0.22 0.93 12.68
N PRO A 48 0.73 -0.30 12.87
CA PRO A 48 0.05 -1.51 12.46
C PRO A 48 -1.27 -1.71 13.22
N LEU A 49 -2.32 -2.10 12.51
CA LEU A 49 -3.64 -2.35 13.06
C LEU A 49 -3.88 -3.82 13.44
N VAL A 50 -2.87 -4.68 13.21
CA VAL A 50 -2.88 -6.11 13.54
C VAL A 50 -1.91 -6.44 14.67
N ALA A 51 -2.30 -7.38 15.52
CA ALA A 51 -1.47 -7.83 16.62
C ALA A 51 -0.20 -8.56 16.14
N GLY A 52 0.89 -8.44 16.91
CA GLY A 52 2.15 -9.12 16.61
C GLY A 52 2.80 -8.66 15.30
N ALA A 53 2.63 -7.40 14.93
CA ALA A 53 3.28 -6.80 13.76
C ALA A 53 4.78 -6.54 13.96
N ALA A 54 5.24 -6.45 15.21
CA ALA A 54 6.64 -6.21 15.54
C ALA A 54 7.57 -7.25 14.88
N GLY A 55 8.57 -6.77 14.15
CA GLY A 55 9.54 -7.60 13.44
C GLY A 55 9.04 -8.28 12.15
N LYS A 56 7.77 -8.05 11.74
CA LYS A 56 7.27 -8.50 10.44
C LYS A 56 7.64 -7.51 9.34
N LYS A 57 7.79 -8.00 8.11
CA LYS A 57 7.96 -7.15 6.93
C LYS A 57 6.70 -6.29 6.72
N PRO A 58 6.81 -5.00 6.39
CA PRO A 58 5.65 -4.12 6.20
C PRO A 58 4.60 -4.67 5.24
N LEU A 59 5.04 -5.26 4.12
CA LEU A 59 4.13 -5.87 3.15
C LEU A 59 3.35 -7.05 3.73
N SER A 60 3.99 -7.88 4.57
CA SER A 60 3.30 -9.01 5.23
C SER A 60 2.26 -8.52 6.21
N THR A 61 2.55 -7.44 6.94
CA THR A 61 1.60 -6.78 7.84
C THR A 61 0.43 -6.19 7.07
N ALA A 62 0.69 -5.48 5.96
CA ALA A 62 -0.36 -4.91 5.11
C ALA A 62 -1.31 -5.96 4.52
N VAL A 63 -0.79 -7.10 4.06
CA VAL A 63 -1.63 -8.21 3.57
C VAL A 63 -2.50 -8.78 4.70
N GLN A 64 -1.94 -8.90 5.91
CA GLN A 64 -2.69 -9.36 7.07
C GLN A 64 -3.79 -8.36 7.47
N GLU A 65 -3.49 -7.06 7.45
CA GLU A 65 -4.47 -6.00 7.71
C GLU A 65 -5.62 -6.00 6.71
N LEU A 66 -5.34 -6.22 5.42
CA LEU A 66 -6.38 -6.34 4.39
C LEU A 66 -7.25 -7.58 4.62
N TYR A 67 -6.62 -8.73 4.92
CA TYR A 67 -7.34 -9.98 5.18
C TYR A 67 -8.23 -9.91 6.44
N GLU A 68 -7.76 -9.25 7.49
CA GLU A 68 -8.51 -9.02 8.74
C GLU A 68 -9.42 -7.78 8.66
N GLN A 69 -9.57 -7.19 7.48
CA GLN A 69 -10.38 -5.99 7.21
C GLN A 69 -10.07 -4.80 8.15
N LYS A 70 -8.83 -4.71 8.64
CA LYS A 70 -8.36 -3.58 9.47
C LYS A 70 -8.11 -2.33 8.63
N VAL A 71 -7.84 -2.52 7.34
CA VAL A 71 -7.67 -1.46 6.35
C VAL A 71 -8.70 -1.69 5.25
N LYS A 72 -9.37 -0.61 4.83
CA LYS A 72 -10.34 -0.63 3.73
C LYS A 72 -9.72 -0.02 2.47
N ILE A 73 -10.08 -0.59 1.32
CA ILE A 73 -9.74 -0.04 0.02
C ILE A 73 -10.86 0.91 -0.37
N LEU A 74 -10.52 2.17 -0.61
CA LEU A 74 -11.45 3.18 -1.10
C LEU A 74 -11.39 3.21 -2.64
N THR A 75 -12.52 3.49 -3.28
CA THR A 75 -12.58 3.75 -4.72
C THR A 75 -12.10 5.16 -5.03
N GLU A 76 -11.77 5.45 -6.29
CA GLU A 76 -11.26 6.76 -6.72
C GLU A 76 -12.23 7.91 -6.41
N ASP A 77 -13.55 7.63 -6.39
CA ASP A 77 -14.57 8.62 -6.02
C ASP A 77 -14.57 8.97 -4.51
N GLU A 78 -13.93 8.14 -3.69
CA GLU A 78 -13.84 8.28 -2.23
C GLU A 78 -12.42 8.60 -1.75
N GLU A 79 -11.43 8.66 -2.64
CA GLU A 79 -10.08 9.09 -2.27
C GLU A 79 -10.10 10.59 -1.93
N PRO A 80 -9.71 11.01 -0.71
CA PRO A 80 -9.56 12.43 -0.42
C PRO A 80 -8.50 13.02 -1.36
N GLU A 81 -8.68 14.26 -1.83
CA GLU A 81 -7.62 14.98 -2.55
C GLU A 81 -6.43 15.17 -1.61
N ILE A 82 -5.46 14.27 -1.70
CA ILE A 82 -4.21 14.39 -0.96
C ILE A 82 -3.31 15.30 -1.77
N GLU A 83 -3.09 16.54 -1.31
CA GLU A 83 -2.01 17.38 -1.83
C GLU A 83 -0.68 16.66 -1.58
N THR A 84 -0.12 16.09 -2.64
CA THR A 84 1.22 15.51 -2.59
C THR A 84 2.22 16.64 -2.75
N ASP A 85 2.69 17.23 -1.64
CA ASP A 85 3.75 18.25 -1.62
C ASP A 85 5.14 17.71 -2.00
N PHE A 86 5.21 16.58 -2.71
CA PHE A 86 6.46 16.10 -3.27
C PHE A 86 6.80 16.93 -4.49
N GLU A 87 7.53 18.03 -4.28
CA GLU A 87 8.36 18.61 -5.33
C GLU A 87 9.35 17.53 -5.79
N VAL A 88 9.03 16.85 -6.89
CA VAL A 88 10.03 16.14 -7.67
C VAL A 88 10.94 17.23 -8.22
N LYS A 89 12.02 17.55 -7.50
CA LYS A 89 13.09 18.36 -8.07
C LYS A 89 13.63 17.55 -9.24
N ASP A 90 13.32 17.99 -10.46
CA ASP A 90 13.94 17.50 -11.68
C ASP A 90 15.45 17.78 -11.57
N ARG A 91 16.17 16.84 -10.96
CA ARG A 91 17.63 16.90 -10.91
C ARG A 91 18.14 16.71 -12.33
N THR A 92 18.89 17.67 -12.82
CA THR A 92 19.48 17.60 -14.14
C THR A 92 20.52 16.45 -14.18
N PRO A 93 20.74 15.82 -15.34
CA PRO A 93 21.76 14.78 -15.49
C PRO A 93 23.18 15.23 -15.10
N GLU A 94 23.46 16.53 -15.13
CA GLU A 94 24.74 17.11 -14.70
C GLU A 94 24.91 17.12 -13.18
N GLU A 95 23.82 17.37 -12.43
CA GLU A 95 23.83 17.37 -10.97
C GLU A 95 23.98 15.96 -10.39
N ILE A 96 23.56 14.92 -11.11
CA ILE A 96 23.77 13.52 -10.71
C ILE A 96 25.24 13.14 -10.88
N LYS A 97 25.82 13.45 -12.04
CA LYS A 97 27.23 13.15 -12.35
C LYS A 97 28.20 13.84 -11.41
N LYS A 98 27.93 15.08 -11.04
CA LYS A 98 28.78 15.85 -10.14
C LYS A 98 28.80 15.23 -8.73
N GLU A 99 27.67 14.74 -8.25
CA GLU A 99 27.58 14.12 -6.92
C GLU A 99 28.29 12.75 -6.86
N GLU A 100 28.23 11.98 -7.96
CA GLU A 100 28.98 10.72 -8.11
C GLU A 100 30.49 10.96 -8.14
N GLU A 101 30.96 12.04 -8.78
CA GLU A 101 32.38 12.41 -8.85
C GLU A 101 32.95 12.81 -7.46
N TYR A 102 32.17 13.53 -6.64
CA TYR A 102 32.58 13.89 -5.27
C TYR A 102 32.52 12.72 -4.27
N ALA A 103 31.77 11.65 -4.56
CA ALA A 103 31.67 10.48 -3.70
C ALA A 103 32.80 9.47 -3.92
N GLU A 104 33.56 9.62 -5.01
CA GLU A 104 34.71 8.77 -5.37
C GLU A 104 36.08 9.39 -5.00
N GLU A 105 36.12 10.58 -4.40
CA GLU A 105 37.29 11.18 -3.72
C GLU A 105 37.28 10.95 -2.20
#